data_AF-A3FAB3-F1
#
_entry.id   AF-A3FAB3-F1
#
_cell.length_a   1.000
_cell.length_b   1.000
_cell.length_c   1.000
_cell.angle_alpha   90.00
_cell.angle_beta   90.00
_cell.angle_gamma   90.00
#
_symmetry.space_group_name_H-M   'P 1'
#
loop_
_entity.id
_entity.type
_entity.pdbx_description
1 polymer ?
#
loop_
_entity_poly.entity_id
_entity_poly.type
_entity_poly.pdbx_seq_one_letter_code
_entity_poly.pdbx_strand_id
1 'polypeptide(L)'
;PNLLGIEACAELMPGTPQVAVFDTAFHQTMPPESYIYAIPYEYYTKYGIRRYGFHGTSHKYVAERAADMLGVNIADLKLITCHLGNGASVSAIKRGRCIDTSMGFTPLAGLAMGTRSGSIDPAIISFIADKEGRSADEVLTILNKESGMLGISGISSDFRDIADAIEEDNARAELALKVFAHRVRYYIGASIAEMNGVDAII
;
A
#
# COMPACT_ATOMS: atom_id res chain seq x y z
N PRO A 1 -0.69 0.86 -19.46
CA PRO A 1 0.22 -0.32 -19.59
C PRO A 1 -0.53 -1.65 -19.61
N ASN A 2 -1.46 -1.90 -18.66
CA ASN A 2 -2.12 -3.21 -18.55
C ASN A 2 -2.97 -3.59 -19.77
N LEU A 3 -3.84 -2.68 -20.27
CA LEU A 3 -4.66 -2.91 -21.46
C LEU A 3 -3.80 -3.17 -22.70
N LEU A 4 -2.76 -2.36 -22.91
CA LEU A 4 -1.79 -2.56 -23.99
C LEU A 4 -1.15 -3.95 -23.95
N GLY A 5 -0.82 -4.45 -22.76
CA GLY A 5 -0.29 -5.81 -22.60
C GLY A 5 -1.31 -6.89 -22.95
N ILE A 6 -2.58 -6.71 -22.56
CA ILE A 6 -3.67 -7.63 -22.91
C ILE A 6 -3.91 -7.64 -24.43
N GLU A 7 -3.95 -6.46 -25.05
CA GLU A 7 -4.12 -6.29 -26.49
C GLU A 7 -2.98 -6.97 -27.27
N ALA A 8 -1.73 -6.74 -26.85
CA ALA A 8 -0.57 -7.40 -27.44
C ALA A 8 -0.61 -8.93 -27.30
N CYS A 9 -0.98 -9.45 -26.13
CA CYS A 9 -1.15 -10.90 -25.93
C CYS A 9 -2.29 -11.47 -26.80
N ALA A 10 -3.38 -10.73 -26.98
CA ALA A 10 -4.49 -11.16 -27.82
C ALA A 10 -4.10 -11.24 -29.30
N GLU A 11 -3.26 -10.31 -29.78
CA GLU A 11 -2.73 -10.32 -31.14
C GLU A 11 -1.72 -11.46 -31.36
N LEU A 12 -0.78 -11.66 -30.42
CA LEU A 12 0.32 -12.63 -30.57
C LEU A 12 -0.09 -14.07 -30.26
N MET A 13 -1.13 -14.29 -29.44
CA MET A 13 -1.57 -15.62 -28.99
C MET A 13 -3.07 -15.84 -29.22
N PRO A 14 -3.55 -15.76 -30.48
CA PRO A 14 -4.96 -15.88 -30.80
C PRO A 14 -5.51 -17.25 -30.35
N GLY A 15 -6.72 -17.25 -29.79
CA GLY A 15 -7.40 -18.46 -29.30
C GLY A 15 -6.92 -18.99 -27.95
N THR A 16 -5.87 -18.41 -27.35
CA THR A 16 -5.42 -18.79 -25.99
C THR A 16 -6.28 -18.08 -24.94
N PRO A 17 -6.87 -18.79 -23.95
CA PRO A 17 -7.58 -18.15 -22.86
C PRO A 17 -6.67 -17.22 -22.04
N GLN A 18 -7.11 -15.98 -21.80
CA GLN A 18 -6.41 -15.01 -20.96
C GLN A 18 -7.17 -14.77 -19.65
N VAL A 19 -6.44 -14.61 -18.55
CA VAL A 19 -6.99 -14.40 -17.21
C VAL A 19 -6.50 -13.07 -16.65
N ALA A 20 -7.42 -12.23 -16.19
CA ALA A 20 -7.10 -11.04 -15.44
C ALA A 20 -7.08 -11.34 -13.93
N VAL A 21 -5.95 -11.06 -13.28
CA VAL A 21 -5.79 -11.18 -11.83
C VAL A 21 -5.66 -9.78 -11.26
N PHE A 22 -6.63 -9.39 -10.42
CA PHE A 22 -6.71 -8.03 -9.90
C PHE A 22 -6.07 -7.92 -8.51
N ASP A 23 -5.19 -6.94 -8.35
CA ASP A 23 -4.55 -6.60 -7.09
C ASP A 23 -5.55 -6.22 -5.98
N THR A 24 -6.76 -5.81 -6.35
CA THR A 24 -7.83 -5.38 -5.44
C THR A 24 -8.73 -6.53 -4.99
N ALA A 25 -8.65 -7.71 -5.64
CA ALA A 25 -9.64 -8.78 -5.47
C ALA A 25 -9.66 -9.35 -4.04
N PHE A 26 -8.49 -9.58 -3.44
CA PHE A 26 -8.38 -10.13 -2.09
C PHE A 26 -9.01 -9.20 -1.03
N HIS A 27 -8.90 -7.90 -1.26
CA HIS A 27 -9.38 -6.86 -0.35
C HIS A 27 -10.89 -6.62 -0.42
N GLN A 28 -11.61 -7.24 -1.37
CA GLN A 28 -13.08 -7.13 -1.46
C GLN A 28 -13.82 -7.77 -0.28
N THR A 29 -13.09 -8.45 0.61
CA THR A 29 -13.63 -9.01 1.86
C THR A 29 -13.68 -8.00 3.01
N MET A 30 -13.12 -6.79 2.85
CA MET A 30 -13.17 -5.73 3.86
C MET A 30 -14.62 -5.36 4.20
N PRO A 31 -14.98 -5.18 5.48
CA PRO A 31 -16.29 -4.68 5.87
C PRO A 31 -16.44 -3.17 5.60
N PRO A 32 -17.68 -2.64 5.53
CA PRO A 32 -17.94 -1.23 5.21
C PRO A 32 -17.16 -0.21 6.03
N GLU A 33 -17.04 -0.44 7.33
CA GLU A 33 -16.30 0.41 8.27
C GLU A 33 -14.81 0.55 7.91
N SER A 34 -14.21 -0.44 7.24
CA SER A 34 -12.80 -0.40 6.81
C SER A 34 -12.60 0.31 5.46
N TYR A 35 -13.62 0.27 4.59
CA TYR A 35 -13.50 0.79 3.22
C TYR A 35 -14.22 2.10 2.92
N ILE A 36 -15.18 2.52 3.74
CA ILE A 36 -15.87 3.80 3.58
C ILE A 36 -15.00 4.92 4.16
N TYR A 37 -14.72 5.94 3.36
CA TYR A 37 -14.11 7.17 3.84
C TYR A 37 -15.14 8.06 4.53
N ALA A 38 -14.73 8.76 5.58
CA ALA A 38 -15.55 9.72 6.32
C ALA A 38 -15.72 11.05 5.56
N ILE A 39 -16.27 10.95 4.35
CA ILE A 39 -16.63 12.06 3.45
C ILE A 39 -18.11 11.87 3.04
N PRO A 40 -18.76 12.86 2.38
CA PRO A 40 -20.15 12.69 1.94
C PRO A 40 -20.39 11.36 1.23
N TYR A 41 -21.35 10.58 1.74
CA TYR A 41 -21.61 9.21 1.28
C TYR A 41 -21.97 9.11 -0.20
N GLU A 42 -22.46 10.20 -0.79
CA GLU A 42 -22.72 10.32 -2.23
C GLU A 42 -21.48 10.07 -3.10
N TYR A 43 -20.28 10.35 -2.60
CA TYR A 43 -19.05 10.09 -3.34
C TYR A 43 -18.78 8.58 -3.50
N TYR A 44 -19.15 7.79 -2.50
CA TYR A 44 -19.13 6.33 -2.59
C TYR A 44 -20.19 5.83 -3.58
N THR A 45 -21.44 6.28 -3.46
CA THR A 45 -22.54 5.75 -4.29
C THR A 45 -22.44 6.16 -5.76
N LYS A 46 -21.99 7.39 -6.05
CA LYS A 46 -21.91 7.93 -7.42
C LYS A 46 -20.62 7.56 -8.14
N TYR A 47 -19.49 7.58 -7.43
CA TYR A 47 -18.16 7.46 -8.04
C TYR A 47 -17.38 6.25 -7.56
N GLY A 48 -17.91 5.46 -6.62
CA GLY A 48 -17.19 4.33 -6.05
C GLY A 48 -15.99 4.72 -5.20
N ILE A 49 -15.97 5.93 -4.63
CA ILE A 49 -14.87 6.35 -3.76
C ILE A 49 -14.91 5.53 -2.47
N ARG A 50 -13.94 4.63 -2.34
CA ARG A 50 -13.73 3.73 -1.21
C ARG A 50 -12.27 3.30 -1.14
N ARG A 51 -11.88 2.66 -0.04
CA ARG A 51 -10.65 1.86 0.01
C ARG A 51 -10.81 0.64 -0.90
N TYR A 52 -9.88 0.48 -1.85
CA TYR A 52 -9.77 -0.72 -2.65
C TYR A 52 -8.62 -1.61 -2.16
N GLY A 53 -7.48 -1.01 -1.80
CA GLY A 53 -6.28 -1.75 -1.45
C GLY A 53 -5.58 -2.39 -2.65
N PHE A 54 -4.28 -2.62 -2.55
CA PHE A 54 -3.46 -3.24 -3.61
C PHE A 54 -2.45 -4.22 -3.01
N HIS A 55 -1.65 -4.88 -3.86
CA HIS A 55 -0.83 -6.04 -3.48
C HIS A 55 -1.66 -7.23 -2.95
N GLY A 56 -2.94 -7.32 -3.33
CA GLY A 56 -3.83 -8.36 -2.81
C GLY A 56 -3.40 -9.78 -3.17
N THR A 57 -2.77 -9.96 -4.34
CA THR A 57 -2.16 -11.24 -4.75
C THR A 57 -1.03 -11.64 -3.81
N SER A 58 -0.12 -10.72 -3.50
CA SER A 58 0.97 -10.96 -2.54
C SER A 58 0.43 -11.24 -1.14
N HIS A 59 -0.45 -10.39 -0.61
CA HIS A 59 -1.02 -10.55 0.73
C HIS A 59 -1.77 -11.86 0.89
N LYS A 60 -2.57 -12.25 -0.11
CA LYS A 60 -3.25 -13.55 -0.14
C LYS A 60 -2.24 -14.69 -0.09
N TYR A 61 -1.27 -14.68 -0.99
CA TYR A 61 -0.28 -15.75 -1.11
C TYR A 61 0.53 -15.94 0.18
N VAL A 62 1.05 -14.85 0.75
CA VAL A 62 1.90 -14.96 1.96
C VAL A 62 1.09 -15.37 3.20
N ALA A 63 -0.19 -15.00 3.27
CA ALA A 63 -1.08 -15.45 4.34
C ALA A 63 -1.38 -16.95 4.25
N GLU A 64 -1.68 -17.45 3.06
CA GLU A 64 -1.86 -18.89 2.80
C GLU A 64 -0.56 -19.66 3.10
N ARG A 65 0.59 -19.14 2.65
CA ARG A 65 1.88 -19.77 2.92
C ARG A 65 2.24 -19.78 4.42
N ALA A 66 1.91 -18.73 5.15
CA ALA A 66 2.13 -18.66 6.59
C ALA A 66 1.28 -19.70 7.34
N ALA A 67 0.02 -19.87 6.93
CA ALA A 67 -0.86 -20.91 7.49
C ALA A 67 -0.27 -22.31 7.28
N ASP A 68 0.23 -22.61 6.07
CA ASP A 68 0.90 -23.87 5.76
C ASP A 68 2.15 -24.09 6.62
N MET A 69 2.97 -23.05 6.80
CA MET A 69 4.20 -23.13 7.61
C MET A 69 3.93 -23.33 9.09
N LEU A 70 2.82 -22.78 9.60
CA LEU A 70 2.38 -22.96 10.98
C LEU A 70 1.66 -24.30 11.19
N GLY A 71 1.23 -24.98 10.13
CA GLY A 71 0.42 -26.20 10.23
C GLY A 71 -0.98 -25.94 10.82
N VAL A 72 -1.51 -24.73 10.66
CA VAL A 72 -2.81 -24.30 11.19
C VAL A 72 -3.69 -23.87 10.03
N ASN A 73 -5.00 -24.18 10.09
CA ASN A 73 -5.94 -23.72 9.08
C ASN A 73 -6.03 -22.19 9.10
N ILE A 74 -5.95 -21.54 7.93
CA ILE A 74 -6.05 -20.08 7.82
C ILE A 74 -7.36 -19.51 8.40
N ALA A 75 -8.42 -20.32 8.48
CA ALA A 75 -9.69 -19.96 9.11
C ALA A 75 -9.59 -19.75 10.63
N ASP A 76 -8.51 -20.21 11.26
CA ASP A 76 -8.25 -20.11 12.69
C ASP A 76 -7.16 -19.09 13.04
N LEU A 77 -6.63 -18.37 12.04
CA LEU A 77 -5.52 -17.42 12.20
C LEU A 77 -5.94 -15.94 12.05
N LYS A 78 -5.21 -15.09 12.77
CA LYS A 78 -5.13 -13.64 12.63
C LYS A 78 -3.71 -13.26 12.21
N LEU A 79 -3.56 -12.81 10.98
CA LEU A 79 -2.27 -12.55 10.35
C LEU A 79 -2.16 -11.08 9.98
N ILE A 80 -0.98 -10.51 10.16
CA ILE A 80 -0.62 -9.21 9.58
C ILE A 80 0.43 -9.47 8.52
N THR A 81 0.19 -9.02 7.29
CA THR A 81 1.11 -9.19 6.18
C THR A 81 1.68 -7.84 5.78
N CYS A 82 3.00 -7.75 5.69
CA CYS A 82 3.78 -6.56 5.39
C CYS A 82 4.47 -6.72 4.04
N HIS A 83 3.83 -6.25 2.97
CA HIS A 83 4.47 -6.20 1.66
C HIS A 83 5.35 -4.94 1.60
N LEU A 84 6.66 -5.08 1.82
CA LEU A 84 7.60 -3.95 1.95
C LEU A 84 8.57 -3.89 0.76
N GLY A 85 8.09 -3.39 -0.38
CA GLY A 85 8.90 -3.11 -1.57
C GLY A 85 8.98 -1.61 -1.88
N ASN A 86 9.32 -1.27 -3.13
CA ASN A 86 9.28 0.12 -3.60
C ASN A 86 7.86 0.71 -3.52
N GLY A 87 6.83 -0.12 -3.75
CA GLY A 87 5.49 0.07 -3.20
C GLY A 87 5.34 -0.74 -1.92
N ALA A 88 4.75 -0.16 -0.88
CA ALA A 88 4.62 -0.83 0.41
C ALA A 88 3.18 -0.80 0.94
N SER A 89 2.70 -1.94 1.46
CA SER A 89 1.40 -2.01 2.14
C SER A 89 1.35 -3.05 3.26
N VAL A 90 0.49 -2.79 4.24
CA VAL A 90 0.18 -3.72 5.35
C VAL A 90 -1.28 -4.13 5.26
N SER A 91 -1.58 -5.40 5.50
CA SER A 91 -2.95 -5.94 5.53
C SER A 91 -3.23 -6.72 6.81
N ALA A 92 -4.43 -6.52 7.36
CA ALA A 92 -4.97 -7.28 8.48
C ALA A 92 -5.86 -8.40 7.94
N ILE A 93 -5.53 -9.65 8.26
CA ILE A 93 -6.19 -10.84 7.72
C ILE A 93 -6.72 -11.67 8.87
N LYS A 94 -8.04 -11.84 8.93
CA LYS A 94 -8.72 -12.56 10.00
C LYS A 94 -9.51 -13.71 9.39
N ARG A 95 -9.21 -14.94 9.80
CA ARG A 95 -9.88 -16.17 9.32
C ARG A 95 -9.82 -16.29 7.79
N GLY A 96 -8.65 -16.01 7.22
CA GLY A 96 -8.39 -16.04 5.77
C GLY A 96 -9.03 -14.91 4.95
N ARG A 97 -9.63 -13.90 5.59
CA ARG A 97 -10.24 -12.75 4.90
C ARG A 97 -9.48 -11.47 5.24
N CYS A 98 -9.28 -10.61 4.24
CA CYS A 98 -8.73 -9.28 4.46
C CYS A 98 -9.81 -8.40 5.10
N ILE A 99 -9.55 -7.90 6.32
CA ILE A 99 -10.48 -7.02 7.03
C ILE A 99 -10.03 -5.56 7.00
N ASP A 100 -8.75 -5.29 6.74
CA ASP A 100 -8.22 -3.93 6.53
C ASP A 100 -6.91 -3.96 5.73
N THR A 101 -6.56 -2.85 5.09
CA THR A 101 -5.32 -2.68 4.33
C THR A 101 -4.88 -1.23 4.26
N SER A 102 -3.57 -0.97 4.27
CA SER A 102 -3.04 0.39 4.39
C SER A 102 -3.30 1.26 3.16
N MET A 103 -3.25 0.68 1.95
CA MET A 103 -3.51 1.42 0.71
C MET A 103 -5.00 1.73 0.57
N GLY A 104 -5.28 2.80 -0.19
CA GLY A 104 -6.58 3.48 -0.20
C GLY A 104 -7.41 3.22 -1.46
N PHE A 105 -8.09 4.29 -1.89
CA PHE A 105 -8.65 4.41 -3.23
C PHE A 105 -7.58 4.23 -4.32
N THR A 106 -6.36 4.72 -4.05
CA THR A 106 -5.18 4.57 -4.90
C THR A 106 -4.02 3.96 -4.10
N PRO A 107 -2.94 3.51 -4.78
CA PRO A 107 -1.73 3.03 -4.13
C PRO A 107 -0.90 4.13 -3.41
N LEU A 108 -1.37 5.38 -3.36
CA LEU A 108 -0.64 6.48 -2.72
C LEU A 108 -0.83 6.49 -1.19
N ALA A 109 -2.02 6.14 -0.71
CA ALA A 109 -2.29 6.12 0.73
C ALA A 109 -1.53 4.98 1.43
N GLY A 110 -1.33 5.13 2.74
CA GLY A 110 -0.73 4.10 3.59
C GLY A 110 0.66 4.48 4.06
N LEU A 111 1.59 3.54 3.87
CA LEU A 111 2.99 3.67 4.24
C LEU A 111 3.70 4.71 3.36
N ALA A 112 4.74 5.35 3.92
CA ALA A 112 5.78 5.91 3.07
C ALA A 112 6.40 4.78 2.22
N MET A 113 6.80 5.08 0.99
CA MET A 113 7.34 4.08 0.06
C MET A 113 8.60 4.63 -0.62
N GLY A 114 9.12 3.99 -1.68
CA GLY A 114 10.34 4.45 -2.33
C GLY A 114 10.23 5.88 -2.86
N THR A 115 9.20 6.17 -3.66
CA THR A 115 8.93 7.51 -4.23
C THR A 115 7.59 8.12 -3.83
N ARG A 116 6.77 7.37 -3.09
CA ARG A 116 5.41 7.78 -2.69
C ARG A 116 5.39 8.26 -1.25
N SER A 117 4.62 9.33 -0.99
CA SER A 117 4.51 9.95 0.33
C SER A 117 3.86 9.04 1.37
N GLY A 118 2.98 8.14 0.95
CA GLY A 118 2.02 7.52 1.86
C GLY A 118 0.93 8.51 2.27
N SER A 119 0.21 8.17 3.33
CA SER A 119 -0.83 9.04 3.89
C SER A 119 -0.21 10.30 4.51
N ILE A 120 -0.71 11.47 4.09
CA ILE A 120 -0.39 12.79 4.65
C ILE A 120 -1.69 13.58 4.92
N ASP A 121 -1.58 14.73 5.57
CA ASP A 121 -2.70 15.66 5.72
C ASP A 121 -3.16 16.17 4.35
N PRO A 122 -4.45 16.01 3.97
CA PRO A 122 -4.99 16.51 2.71
C PRO A 122 -4.78 18.02 2.49
N ALA A 123 -4.74 18.84 3.54
CA ALA A 123 -4.55 20.29 3.42
C ALA A 123 -3.15 20.68 2.90
N ILE A 124 -2.17 19.76 2.99
CA ILE A 124 -0.83 19.96 2.42
C ILE A 124 -0.91 20.11 0.90
N ILE A 125 -1.86 19.44 0.24
CA ILE A 125 -2.01 19.50 -1.22
C ILE A 125 -2.34 20.93 -1.66
N SER A 126 -3.37 21.54 -1.07
CA SER A 126 -3.74 22.92 -1.38
C SER A 126 -2.66 23.90 -0.94
N PHE A 127 -2.03 23.67 0.21
CA PHE A 127 -0.97 24.54 0.70
C PHE A 127 0.24 24.61 -0.26
N ILE A 128 0.74 23.47 -0.74
CA ILE A 128 1.86 23.43 -1.71
C ILE A 128 1.42 24.03 -3.04
N ALA A 129 0.22 23.69 -3.52
CA ALA A 129 -0.33 24.24 -4.75
C ALA A 129 -0.32 25.77 -4.75
N ASP A 130 -0.86 26.38 -3.68
CA ASP A 130 -0.93 27.84 -3.53
C ASP A 130 0.46 28.48 -3.37
N LYS A 131 1.37 27.84 -2.63
CA LYS A 131 2.71 28.39 -2.37
C LYS A 131 3.64 28.32 -3.55
N GLU A 132 3.58 27.23 -4.31
CA GLU A 132 4.49 26.98 -5.44
C GLU A 132 3.87 27.35 -6.80
N GLY A 133 2.62 27.84 -6.80
CA GLY A 133 1.89 28.14 -8.04
C GLY A 133 1.64 26.89 -8.89
N ARG A 134 1.45 25.74 -8.24
CA ARG A 134 1.24 24.43 -8.88
C ARG A 134 -0.21 24.03 -8.85
N SER A 135 -0.64 23.26 -9.83
CA SER A 135 -1.93 22.57 -9.83
C SER A 135 -1.95 21.42 -8.82
N ALA A 136 -3.15 21.00 -8.42
CA ALA A 136 -3.31 19.82 -7.55
C ALA A 136 -2.71 18.55 -8.18
N ASP A 137 -2.78 18.39 -9.51
CA ASP A 137 -2.24 17.24 -10.22
C ASP A 137 -0.70 17.23 -10.23
N GLU A 138 -0.07 18.40 -10.32
CA GLU A 138 1.39 18.52 -10.16
C GLU A 138 1.82 18.17 -8.74
N VAL A 139 1.06 18.62 -7.72
CA VAL A 139 1.34 18.22 -6.34
C VAL A 139 1.15 16.72 -6.15
N LEU A 140 0.09 16.12 -6.72
CA LEU A 140 -0.09 14.67 -6.71
C LEU A 140 1.05 13.93 -7.42
N THR A 141 1.67 14.53 -8.44
CA THR A 141 2.86 13.98 -9.09
C THR A 141 4.05 13.98 -8.15
N ILE A 142 4.30 15.09 -7.43
CA ILE A 142 5.33 15.18 -6.38
C ILE A 142 5.11 14.09 -5.33
N LEU A 143 3.86 13.92 -4.85
CA LEU A 143 3.51 12.90 -3.86
C LEU A 143 3.72 11.46 -4.35
N ASN A 144 3.67 11.22 -5.66
CA ASN A 144 3.84 9.89 -6.24
C ASN A 144 5.26 9.57 -6.70
N LYS A 145 6.06 10.58 -7.04
CA LYS A 145 7.33 10.40 -7.78
C LYS A 145 8.54 11.00 -7.09
N GLU A 146 8.35 12.02 -6.26
CA GLU A 146 9.43 12.82 -5.67
C GLU A 146 9.40 12.78 -4.12
N SER A 147 8.59 11.90 -3.54
CA SER A 147 8.36 11.80 -2.11
C SER A 147 8.95 10.50 -1.53
N GLY A 148 8.53 10.10 -0.33
CA GLY A 148 8.94 8.84 0.27
C GLY A 148 10.42 8.81 0.64
N MET A 149 11.06 7.64 0.50
CA MET A 149 12.48 7.46 0.76
C MET A 149 13.33 8.42 -0.07
N LEU A 150 13.00 8.60 -1.35
CA LEU A 150 13.68 9.52 -2.25
C LEU A 150 13.59 10.96 -1.75
N GLY A 151 12.37 11.44 -1.47
CA GLY A 151 12.17 12.84 -1.07
C GLY A 151 12.85 13.17 0.27
N ILE A 152 12.78 12.27 1.25
CA ILE A 152 13.39 12.51 2.57
C ILE A 152 14.91 12.40 2.50
N SER A 153 15.46 11.35 1.89
CA SER A 153 16.91 11.16 1.82
C SER A 153 17.58 12.17 0.88
N GLY A 154 16.92 12.49 -0.24
CA GLY A 154 17.52 13.23 -1.36
C GLY A 154 18.51 12.39 -2.18
N ILE A 155 18.52 11.07 -2.02
CA ILE A 155 19.52 10.17 -2.62
C ILE A 155 18.86 9.19 -3.58
N SER A 156 18.05 8.26 -3.05
CA SER A 156 17.49 7.14 -3.82
C SER A 156 16.14 6.71 -3.27
N SER A 157 15.38 6.02 -4.12
CA SER A 157 14.17 5.30 -3.73
C SER A 157 14.44 3.83 -3.34
N ASP A 158 15.66 3.34 -3.58
CA ASP A 158 16.07 1.97 -3.26
C ASP A 158 16.59 1.89 -1.82
N PHE A 159 16.09 0.93 -1.05
CA PHE A 159 16.46 0.76 0.34
C PHE A 159 17.92 0.32 0.54
N ARG A 160 18.56 -0.28 -0.47
CA ARG A 160 19.97 -0.67 -0.42
C ARG A 160 20.86 0.56 -0.45
N ASP A 161 20.63 1.46 -1.41
CA ASP A 161 21.35 2.74 -1.49
C ASP A 161 21.16 3.59 -0.22
N ILE A 162 19.96 3.52 0.38
CA ILE A 162 19.69 4.18 1.67
C ILE A 162 20.51 3.54 2.80
N ALA A 163 20.64 2.22 2.84
CA ALA A 163 21.43 1.52 3.85
C ALA A 163 22.92 1.86 3.72
N ASP A 164 23.46 1.84 2.50
CA ASP A 164 24.85 2.22 2.22
C ASP A 164 25.12 3.67 2.67
N ALA A 165 24.21 4.61 2.37
CA ALA A 165 24.33 5.98 2.82
C ALA A 165 24.25 6.16 4.34
N ILE A 166 23.54 5.27 5.06
CA ILE A 166 23.52 5.28 6.53
C ILE A 166 24.88 4.82 7.09
N GLU A 167 25.53 3.83 6.46
CA GLU A 167 26.89 3.41 6.83
C GLU A 167 27.92 4.54 6.62
N GLU A 168 27.63 5.48 5.71
CA GLU A 168 28.39 6.71 5.48
C GLU A 168 27.90 7.91 6.34
N ASP A 169 27.20 7.65 7.45
CA ASP A 169 26.70 8.65 8.41
C ASP A 169 25.73 9.70 7.82
N ASN A 170 24.97 9.35 6.77
CA ASN A 170 23.98 10.26 6.19
C ASN A 170 22.71 10.39 7.05
N ALA A 171 22.57 11.52 7.75
CA ALA A 171 21.45 11.79 8.65
C ALA A 171 20.07 11.78 7.97
N ARG A 172 19.97 12.19 6.70
CA ARG A 172 18.69 12.20 5.97
C ARG A 172 18.29 10.80 5.52
N ALA A 173 19.24 9.94 5.16
CA ALA A 173 19.00 8.53 4.88
C ALA A 173 18.49 7.80 6.14
N GLU A 174 19.12 8.04 7.29
CA GLU A 174 18.70 7.47 8.57
C GLU A 174 17.29 7.96 8.95
N LEU A 175 17.00 9.25 8.76
CA LEU A 175 15.67 9.82 8.98
C LEU A 175 14.62 9.17 8.08
N ALA A 176 14.91 8.99 6.78
CA ALA A 176 13.99 8.35 5.83
C ALA A 176 13.61 6.94 6.29
N LEU A 177 14.60 6.13 6.69
CA LEU A 177 14.37 4.79 7.21
C LEU A 177 13.56 4.80 8.52
N LYS A 178 13.86 5.72 9.45
CA LYS A 178 13.10 5.87 10.70
C LYS A 178 11.64 6.25 10.45
N VAL A 179 11.37 7.15 9.51
CA VAL A 179 10.00 7.54 9.11
C VAL A 179 9.25 6.38 8.49
N PHE A 180 9.89 5.63 7.59
CA PHE A 180 9.31 4.41 7.01
C PHE A 180 8.96 3.38 8.09
N ALA A 181 9.93 3.02 8.94
CA ALA A 181 9.75 2.04 10.01
C ALA A 181 8.68 2.49 11.02
N HIS A 182 8.61 3.78 11.34
CA HIS A 182 7.54 4.33 12.18
C HIS A 182 6.16 4.10 11.57
N ARG A 183 5.98 4.34 10.26
CA ARG A 183 4.70 4.09 9.59
C ARG A 183 4.35 2.61 9.55
N VAL A 184 5.30 1.73 9.30
CA VAL A 184 5.09 0.27 9.37
C VAL A 184 4.60 -0.13 10.76
N ARG A 185 5.30 0.30 11.83
CA ARG A 185 4.88 0.03 13.22
C ARG A 185 3.48 0.55 13.53
N TYR A 186 3.14 1.75 13.06
CA TYR A 186 1.82 2.33 13.25
C TYR A 186 0.71 1.44 12.66
N TYR A 187 0.88 0.99 11.41
CA TYR A 187 -0.12 0.13 10.76
C TYR A 187 -0.20 -1.27 11.40
N ILE A 188 0.93 -1.85 11.80
CA ILE A 188 0.93 -3.10 12.57
C ILE A 188 0.12 -2.94 13.86
N GLY A 189 0.38 -1.88 14.63
CA GLY A 189 -0.35 -1.61 15.88
C GLY A 189 -1.86 -1.43 15.65
N ALA A 190 -2.24 -0.69 14.63
CA ALA A 190 -3.64 -0.53 14.24
C ALA A 190 -4.29 -1.87 13.84
N SER A 191 -3.61 -2.69 13.06
CA SER A 191 -4.11 -4.02 12.66
C SER A 191 -4.26 -4.99 13.83
N ILE A 192 -3.37 -4.93 14.83
CA ILE A 192 -3.50 -5.73 16.07
C ILE A 192 -4.77 -5.31 16.83
N ALA A 193 -5.01 -4.00 16.95
CA ALA A 193 -6.21 -3.48 17.62
C ALA A 193 -7.48 -3.92 16.89
N GLU A 194 -7.51 -3.81 15.55
CA GLU A 194 -8.65 -4.20 14.71
C GLU A 194 -9.00 -5.69 14.83
N MET A 195 -7.99 -6.57 14.93
CA MET A 195 -8.20 -8.01 15.04
C MET A 195 -8.37 -8.51 16.49
N ASN A 196 -8.17 -7.64 17.47
CA ASN A 196 -8.04 -7.99 18.89
C ASN A 196 -6.98 -9.10 19.11
N GLY A 197 -5.74 -8.80 18.74
CA GLY A 197 -4.61 -9.72 18.79
C GLY A 197 -4.12 -10.17 17.40
N VAL A 198 -2.99 -10.87 17.39
CA VAL A 198 -2.33 -11.36 16.18
C VAL A 198 -1.61 -12.67 16.50
N ASP A 199 -1.66 -13.63 15.58
CA ASP A 199 -0.97 -14.92 15.71
C ASP A 199 0.41 -14.88 15.03
N ALA A 200 0.52 -14.19 13.89
CA ALA A 200 1.80 -13.96 13.21
C ALA A 200 1.82 -12.65 12.42
N ILE A 201 3.03 -12.08 12.30
CA ILE A 201 3.35 -10.95 11.43
C ILE A 201 4.33 -11.46 10.38
N ILE A 202 4.00 -11.24 9.11
CA ILE A 202 4.73 -11.71 7.94
C ILE A 202 5.31 -10.53 7.18
#